data_AF-A0AAN9BVY1-F1
#
_entry.id   AF-A0AAN9BVY1-F1
#
_cell.length_a   1.000
_cell.length_b   1.000
_cell.length_c   1.000
_cell.angle_alpha   90.00
_cell.angle_beta   90.00
_cell.angle_gamma   90.00
#
_symmetry.space_group_name_H-M   'P 1'
#
loop_
_entity.id
_entity.type
_entity.pdbx_description
1 polymer ?
#
loop_
_entity_poly.entity_id
_entity_poly.type
_entity_poly.pdbx_seq_one_letter_code
_entity_poly.pdbx_strand_id
1 'polypeptide(L)'
;MKRLAPEEVKKRVEGLTDRFAEARELLGDARESLGSTYFSEDMQEAQEAVSETLTTYEALLADLDEDQRNDVVRSIGLRMEELRAQEQAIKDLLD
;
A
#
# COMPACT_ATOMS: atom_id res chain seq x y z
N MET A 1 0.37 -1.64 22.49
CA MET A 1 -0.84 -2.16 21.81
C MET A 1 -2.05 -1.79 22.64
N LYS A 2 -3.07 -1.21 22.01
CA LYS A 2 -4.32 -0.82 22.66
C LYS A 2 -5.50 -1.25 21.79
N ARG A 3 -6.62 -1.54 22.43
CA ARG A 3 -7.87 -1.73 21.71
C ARG A 3 -8.41 -0.37 21.27
N LEU A 4 -8.51 -0.15 19.97
CA LEU A 4 -9.13 1.06 19.40
C LEU A 4 -10.65 0.91 19.33
N ALA A 5 -11.36 2.04 19.23
CA ALA A 5 -12.80 2.00 18.96
C ALA A 5 -13.06 1.38 17.57
N PRO A 6 -14.10 0.55 17.39
CA PRO A 6 -14.38 -0.09 16.10
C PRO A 6 -14.49 0.89 14.92
N GLU A 7 -15.14 2.03 15.11
CA GLU A 7 -15.27 3.08 14.09
C GLU A 7 -13.92 3.72 13.73
N GLU A 8 -12.99 3.82 14.68
CA GLU A 8 -11.64 4.33 14.41
C GLU A 8 -10.86 3.33 13.54
N VAL A 9 -10.93 2.03 13.86
CA VAL A 9 -10.29 0.98 13.04
C VAL A 9 -10.87 0.99 11.63
N LYS A 10 -12.20 1.03 11.51
CA LYS A 10 -12.89 1.09 10.23
C LYS A 10 -12.44 2.28 9.38
N LYS A 11 -12.43 3.49 9.95
CA LYS A 11 -12.00 4.70 9.23
C LYS A 11 -10.55 4.60 8.74
N ARG A 12 -9.65 4.04 9.55
CA ARG A 12 -8.24 3.85 9.15
C ARG A 12 -8.09 2.81 8.04
N VAL A 13 -8.87 1.72 8.08
CA VAL A 13 -8.91 0.70 7.02
C VAL A 13 -9.50 1.26 5.71
N GLU A 14 -10.54 2.09 5.78
CA GLU A 14 -11.10 2.80 4.61
C GLU A 14 -10.04 3.70 3.97
N GLY A 15 -9.38 4.56 4.76
CA GLY A 15 -8.30 5.41 4.24
C GLY A 15 -7.10 4.63 3.67
N LEU A 16 -6.77 3.47 4.23
CA LEU A 16 -5.76 2.56 3.66
C LEU A 16 -6.22 1.93 2.34
N THR A 17 -7.51 1.67 2.18
CA THR A 17 -8.07 1.12 0.95
C THR A 17 -8.03 2.16 -0.17
N ASP A 18 -8.28 3.43 0.13
CA ASP A 18 -8.17 4.54 -0.82
C ASP A 18 -6.70 4.71 -1.27
N ARG A 19 -5.76 4.76 -0.32
CA ARG A 19 -4.32 4.84 -0.60
C ARG A 19 -3.81 3.66 -1.43
N PHE A 20 -4.30 2.44 -1.15
CA PHE A 20 -3.98 1.28 -1.96
C PHE A 20 -4.44 1.43 -3.42
N ALA A 21 -5.65 1.98 -3.64
CA ALA A 21 -6.16 2.19 -4.98
C ALA A 21 -5.29 3.20 -5.76
N GLU A 22 -4.93 4.31 -5.12
CA GLU A 22 -4.04 5.34 -5.67
C GLU A 22 -2.64 4.79 -5.98
N ALA A 23 -1.99 4.10 -5.04
CA ALA A 23 -0.67 3.51 -5.25
C ALA A 23 -0.68 2.47 -6.39
N ARG A 24 -1.78 1.73 -6.56
CA ARG A 24 -1.95 0.78 -7.65
C ARG A 24 -2.14 1.46 -9.00
N GLU A 25 -2.84 2.59 -9.06
CA GLU A 25 -3.01 3.40 -10.27
C GLU A 25 -1.65 3.94 -10.73
N LEU A 26 -0.88 4.53 -9.82
CA LEU A 26 0.46 5.06 -10.10
C LEU A 26 1.45 3.97 -10.56
N LEU A 27 1.39 2.77 -9.98
CA LEU A 27 2.16 1.62 -10.49
C LEU A 27 1.72 1.21 -11.90
N GLY A 28 0.44 1.40 -12.24
CA GLY A 28 -0.08 1.24 -13.59
C GLY A 28 0.54 2.24 -14.55
N ASP A 29 0.55 3.51 -14.19
CA ASP A 29 1.11 4.61 -14.98
C ASP A 29 2.62 4.40 -15.22
N ALA A 30 3.37 4.09 -14.16
CA ALA A 30 4.79 3.75 -14.26
C ALA A 30 5.05 2.57 -15.20
N ARG A 31 4.18 1.54 -15.19
CA ARG A 31 4.31 0.41 -16.11
C ARG A 31 3.98 0.81 -17.54
N GLU A 32 3.00 1.68 -17.76
CA GLU A 32 2.61 2.16 -19.09
C GLU A 32 3.69 3.06 -19.71
N SER A 33 4.40 3.83 -18.90
CA SER A 33 5.48 4.71 -19.36
C SER A 33 6.84 4.02 -19.48
N LEU A 34 6.93 2.72 -19.18
CA LEU A 34 8.18 1.94 -19.27
C LEU A 34 8.84 2.08 -20.65
N GLY A 35 10.12 2.45 -20.64
CA GLY A 35 10.90 2.70 -21.87
C GLY A 35 10.73 4.11 -22.46
N SER A 36 9.94 4.98 -21.82
CA SER A 36 9.84 6.40 -22.16
C SER A 36 10.69 7.28 -21.22
N THR A 37 10.82 8.57 -21.54
CA THR A 37 11.49 9.54 -20.66
C THR A 37 10.70 9.84 -19.37
N TYR A 38 9.42 9.49 -19.32
CA TYR A 38 8.54 9.74 -18.16
C TYR A 38 8.66 8.67 -17.09
N PHE A 39 9.14 7.48 -17.45
CA PHE A 39 9.24 6.32 -16.56
C PHE A 39 9.88 6.63 -15.21
N SER A 40 10.97 7.40 -15.19
CA SER A 40 11.67 7.69 -13.93
C SER A 40 10.84 8.52 -12.96
N GLU A 41 10.02 9.44 -13.46
CA GLU A 41 9.17 10.30 -12.65
C GLU A 41 7.95 9.51 -12.15
N ASP A 42 7.25 8.83 -13.06
CA ASP A 42 6.08 8.01 -12.72
C ASP A 42 6.45 6.88 -11.74
N MET A 43 7.61 6.24 -11.94
CA MET A 43 8.08 5.21 -11.01
C MET A 43 8.44 5.80 -9.64
N GLN A 44 8.97 7.01 -9.56
CA GLN A 44 9.26 7.66 -8.29
C GLN A 44 7.95 7.94 -7.52
N GLU A 45 6.96 8.52 -8.19
CA GLU A 45 5.65 8.82 -7.60
C GLU A 45 4.96 7.55 -7.10
N ALA A 46 4.99 6.49 -7.91
CA ALA A 46 4.46 5.18 -7.51
C ALA A 46 5.18 4.61 -6.28
N GLN A 47 6.51 4.69 -6.21
CA GLN A 47 7.29 4.21 -5.06
C GLN A 47 6.96 4.98 -3.78
N GLU A 48 6.79 6.30 -3.87
CA GLU A 48 6.39 7.14 -2.74
C GLU A 48 5.00 6.73 -2.23
N ALA A 49 4.01 6.59 -3.11
CA ALA A 49 2.66 6.16 -2.73
C ALA A 49 2.61 4.75 -2.14
N VAL A 50 3.39 3.81 -2.68
CA VAL A 50 3.53 2.44 -2.13
C VAL A 50 4.14 2.49 -0.74
N SER A 51 5.24 3.22 -0.56
CA SER A 51 5.93 3.38 0.72
C SER A 51 5.03 3.98 1.79
N GLU A 52 4.29 5.05 1.46
CA GLU A 52 3.35 5.68 2.38
C GLU A 52 2.22 4.73 2.81
N THR A 53 1.66 3.99 1.84
CA THR A 53 0.57 3.04 2.09
C THR A 53 1.02 1.94 3.05
N LEU A 54 2.18 1.34 2.78
CA LEU A 54 2.73 0.25 3.59
C LEU A 54 3.15 0.73 4.99
N THR A 55 3.76 1.90 5.08
CA THR A 55 4.13 2.51 6.37
C THR A 55 2.88 2.82 7.20
N THR A 56 1.83 3.35 6.59
CA THR A 56 0.56 3.63 7.26
C THR A 56 -0.10 2.34 7.76
N TYR A 57 -0.02 1.26 6.97
CA TYR A 57 -0.52 -0.04 7.36
C TYR A 57 0.24 -0.61 8.57
N GLU A 58 1.57 -0.60 8.53
CA GLU A 58 2.42 -1.07 9.63
C GLU A 58 2.17 -0.26 10.93
N ALA A 59 2.01 1.05 10.81
CA ALA A 59 1.66 1.93 11.93
C ALA A 59 0.28 1.60 12.50
N LEU A 60 -0.74 1.34 11.66
CA LEU A 60 -2.05 0.88 12.13
C LEU A 60 -1.89 -0.43 12.90
N LEU A 61 -1.21 -1.44 12.36
CA LEU A 61 -1.05 -2.72 13.04
C LEU A 61 -0.37 -2.55 14.41
N ALA A 62 0.64 -1.68 14.52
CA ALA A 62 1.36 -1.40 15.76
C ALA A 62 0.47 -0.82 16.87
N ASP A 63 -0.57 -0.06 16.50
CA ASP A 63 -1.53 0.53 17.44
C ASP A 63 -2.52 -0.49 18.02
N LEU A 64 -2.86 -1.54 17.26
CA LEU A 64 -3.95 -2.48 17.56
C LEU A 64 -3.57 -3.54 18.60
N ASP A 65 -4.59 -4.05 19.29
CA ASP A 65 -4.50 -5.33 20.02
C ASP A 65 -4.42 -6.52 19.04
N GLU A 66 -4.18 -7.72 19.56
CA GLU A 66 -3.98 -8.91 18.74
C GLU A 66 -5.22 -9.29 17.91
N ASP A 67 -6.42 -9.20 18.49
CA ASP A 67 -7.67 -9.51 17.80
C ASP A 67 -7.91 -8.54 16.65
N GLN A 68 -7.83 -7.23 16.91
CA GLN A 68 -8.03 -6.22 15.87
C GLN A 68 -6.95 -6.28 14.80
N ARG A 69 -5.69 -6.53 15.18
CA ARG A 69 -4.60 -6.74 14.22
C ARG A 69 -4.91 -7.92 13.31
N ASN A 70 -5.34 -9.05 13.86
CA ASN A 70 -5.70 -10.23 13.07
C ASN A 70 -6.84 -9.95 12.10
N ASP A 71 -7.87 -9.22 12.54
CA ASP A 71 -9.00 -8.85 11.67
C ASP A 71 -8.58 -7.88 10.55
N VAL A 72 -7.70 -6.92 10.84
CA VAL A 72 -7.15 -6.00 9.84
C VAL A 72 -6.26 -6.75 8.83
N VAL A 73 -5.38 -7.64 9.30
CA VAL A 73 -4.55 -8.49 8.42
C VAL A 73 -5.41 -9.35 7.50
N ARG A 74 -6.48 -9.96 8.01
CA ARG A 74 -7.41 -10.75 7.18
C ARG A 74 -8.16 -9.91 6.15
N SER A 75 -8.48 -8.66 6.46
CA SER A 75 -9.31 -7.83 5.58
C SER A 75 -8.51 -7.16 4.45
N ILE A 76 -7.31 -6.66 4.74
CA ILE A 76 -6.52 -5.87 3.77
C ILE A 76 -5.06 -6.31 3.63
N GLY A 77 -4.57 -7.28 4.41
CA GLY A 77 -3.16 -7.69 4.38
C GLY A 77 -2.71 -8.21 3.02
N LEU A 78 -3.54 -9.02 2.34
CA LEU A 78 -3.22 -9.52 1.00
C LEU A 78 -3.02 -8.37 0.00
N ARG A 79 -3.80 -7.29 0.08
CA ARG A 79 -3.65 -6.12 -0.81
C ARG A 79 -2.29 -5.45 -0.62
N MET A 80 -1.78 -5.40 0.60
CA MET A 80 -0.46 -4.83 0.89
C MET A 80 0.66 -5.68 0.29
N GLU A 81 0.55 -7.01 0.37
CA GLU A 81 1.48 -7.93 -0.28
C GLU A 81 1.41 -7.84 -1.81
N GLU A 82 0.21 -7.74 -2.39
CA GLU A 82 0.00 -7.52 -3.83
C GLU A 82 0.63 -6.20 -4.30
N LEU A 83 0.60 -5.15 -3.49
CA LEU A 83 1.21 -3.85 -3.81
C LEU A 83 2.75 -3.98 -3.86
N ARG A 84 3.36 -4.60 -2.85
CA ARG A 84 4.81 -4.90 -2.84
C ARG A 84 5.22 -5.75 -4.05
N ALA A 85 4.44 -6.78 -4.37
CA ALA A 85 4.71 -7.66 -5.49
C ALA A 85 4.64 -6.94 -6.84
N GLN A 86 3.66 -6.04 -7.03
CA GLN A 86 3.55 -5.23 -8.25
C GLN A 86 4.73 -4.25 -8.40
N GLU A 87 5.11 -3.56 -7.33
CA GLU A 87 6.28 -2.67 -7.33
C GLU A 87 7.56 -3.44 -7.68
N GLN A 88 7.78 -4.59 -7.05
CA GLN A 88 8.94 -5.43 -7.33
C GLN A 88 8.95 -5.95 -8.78
N ALA A 89 7.80 -6.37 -9.30
CA ALA A 89 7.71 -6.85 -10.67
C ALA A 89 8.10 -5.78 -11.71
N ILE A 90 7.83 -4.49 -11.44
CA ILE A 90 8.30 -3.40 -12.32
C ILE A 90 9.80 -3.20 -12.18
N LYS A 91 10.34 -3.25 -10.95
CA LYS A 91 11.79 -3.14 -10.69
C LYS A 91 12.57 -4.25 -11.40
N ASP A 92 12.07 -5.49 -11.37
CA ASP A 92 12.69 -6.65 -12.03
C ASP A 92 12.76 -6.52 -13.56
N LEU A 93 11.96 -5.63 -14.18
CA LEU A 93 12.04 -5.35 -15.63
C LEU A 93 13.22 -4.43 -16.00
N LEU A 94 13.89 -3.83 -15.01
CA LEU A 94 14.98 -2.88 -15.19
C LEU A 94 16.37 -3.50 -14.99
N ASP A 95 16.42 -4.72 -14.44
CA ASP A 95 17.65 -5.52 -14.22
C ASP A 95 18.09 -6.29 -15.47
#